data_AF-A0A6J3LZC7-F1
#
_entry.id   AF-A0A6J3LZC7-F1
#
_cell.length_a   1.000
_cell.length_b   1.000
_cell.length_c   1.000
_cell.angle_alpha   90.00
_cell.angle_beta   90.00
_cell.angle_gamma   90.00
#
_symmetry.space_group_name_H-M   'P 1'
#
loop_
_entity.id
_entity.type
_entity.pdbx_description
1 polymer ?
#
loop_
_entity_poly.entity_id
_entity_poly.type
_entity_poly.pdbx_seq_one_letter_code
_entity_poly.pdbx_strand_id
1 'polypeptide(L)'
;MDIEMSQRRTTLSRFWCGPRLVALNVSGHGESLHSLVLAAGTTKTLLDCLIAAGADSSFWRTTAAVEALPEERLPPSALCVSMSFHQAISLGKIAMLRSLHEREFDPYARALIAGCQAFLPLQHAVRIGNLEACKTLREFPSLDTSLLTPAYRIHVLRLAIAQLDVEMLTLLGVPLCAAPPTALGHTLGHVPCMPLSMVHVQSFAPKVRQSIHDVRRLNSGDRAQDQLDVDTLFSQDRAPQPLRTDTPECDGPGDTVVNGHQESVLSLSRRLGSDASRYNFEVPDVDFFDAQVTIMKMLVEDSGIEIACTQDWLGNTPLHFLASGRLVNDNLIAWLRKHPEADDRWKNTKNEFGHRPKELWLGDITVVEPGIAPQRAGERPARRNFVAAYRTGRDKGISLTHEAWYDRHDEYHKF
;
A
#
# COMPACT_ATOMS: atom_id res chain seq x y z
N MET A 1 2.90 12.94 13.79
CA MET A 1 3.78 11.79 13.50
C MET A 1 3.12 10.44 13.75
N ASP A 2 2.41 9.80 12.82
CA ASP A 2 1.43 10.33 11.86
C ASP A 2 0.51 9.18 11.43
N ILE A 3 -0.81 9.43 11.45
CA ILE A 3 -1.82 8.52 10.90
C ILE A 3 -1.45 8.17 9.45
N GLU A 4 -0.93 9.14 8.71
CA GLU A 4 -0.37 9.00 7.36
C GLU A 4 0.71 7.92 7.26
N MET A 5 1.72 7.92 8.14
CA MET A 5 2.76 6.88 8.14
C MET A 5 2.17 5.51 8.47
N SER A 6 1.19 5.45 9.37
CA SER A 6 0.47 4.20 9.68
C SER A 6 -0.37 3.70 8.50
N GLN A 7 -0.98 4.61 7.74
CA GLN A 7 -1.67 4.31 6.50
C GLN A 7 -0.70 3.86 5.42
N ARG A 8 0.41 4.57 5.18
CA ARG A 8 1.49 4.10 4.29
C ARG A 8 1.84 2.64 4.57
N ARG A 9 2.06 2.29 5.84
CA ARG A 9 2.42 0.93 6.28
C ARG A 9 1.35 -0.13 6.01
N THR A 10 0.08 0.26 5.85
CA THR A 10 -1.08 -0.65 5.78
C THR A 10 -1.91 -0.55 4.47
N THR A 11 -1.79 0.55 3.72
CA THR A 11 -2.69 0.92 2.61
C THR A 11 -1.98 1.38 1.34
N LEU A 12 -0.64 1.50 1.33
CA LEU A 12 0.10 1.93 0.15
C LEU A 12 -0.27 1.12 -1.09
N SER A 13 -0.10 1.74 -2.27
CA SER A 13 -0.26 1.10 -3.57
C SER A 13 0.26 -0.33 -3.52
N ARG A 14 -0.54 -1.23 -4.10
CA ARG A 14 -0.27 -2.67 -4.15
C ARG A 14 0.93 -3.01 -5.05
N PHE A 15 1.82 -2.06 -5.34
CA PHE A 15 3.02 -2.28 -6.13
C PHE A 15 3.95 -3.35 -5.55
N TRP A 16 3.78 -3.71 -4.27
CA TRP A 16 4.48 -4.82 -3.63
C TRP A 16 3.61 -6.03 -3.25
N CYS A 17 2.30 -6.02 -3.48
CA CYS A 17 1.41 -7.08 -3.00
C CYS A 17 0.25 -7.40 -3.94
N GLY A 18 -0.18 -8.66 -3.93
CA GLY A 18 -1.39 -9.07 -4.62
C GLY A 18 -2.67 -8.58 -3.93
N PRO A 19 -3.84 -8.63 -4.59
CA PRO A 19 -5.13 -8.20 -4.05
C PRO A 19 -5.63 -9.05 -2.87
N ARG A 20 -5.15 -10.28 -2.71
CA ARG A 20 -5.52 -11.22 -1.65
C ARG A 20 -4.33 -11.45 -0.72
N LEU A 21 -4.06 -10.45 0.12
CA LEU A 21 -3.01 -10.55 1.13
C LEU A 21 -3.48 -11.43 2.29
N VAL A 22 -2.71 -12.48 2.60
CA VAL A 22 -2.73 -13.07 3.93
C VAL A 22 -1.96 -12.10 4.82
N ALA A 23 -2.66 -11.35 5.66
CA ALA A 23 -2.00 -10.45 6.59
C ALA A 23 -1.04 -11.25 7.49
N LEU A 24 0.23 -10.83 7.55
CA LEU A 24 1.29 -11.49 8.33
C LEU A 24 0.94 -11.67 9.82
N ASN A 25 -0.06 -10.95 10.32
CA ASN A 25 -0.54 -10.96 11.69
C ASN A 25 -1.98 -11.51 11.86
N VAL A 26 -2.65 -11.97 10.80
CA VAL A 26 -4.04 -12.46 10.87
C VAL A 26 -4.15 -13.80 10.15
N SER A 27 -4.37 -14.88 10.91
CA SER A 27 -5.01 -16.08 10.38
C SER A 27 -6.53 -15.88 10.49
N GLY A 28 -7.27 -16.07 9.39
CA GLY A 28 -8.73 -15.89 9.35
C GLY A 28 -9.53 -16.81 10.30
N HIS A 29 -8.85 -17.74 10.98
CA HIS A 29 -9.45 -18.70 11.91
C HIS A 29 -8.97 -18.56 13.36
N GLY A 30 -8.25 -17.48 13.70
CA GLY A 30 -7.72 -17.29 15.05
C GLY A 30 -6.49 -18.18 15.34
N GLU A 31 -5.50 -17.57 15.99
CA GLU A 31 -4.51 -18.22 16.86
C GLU A 31 -3.83 -19.52 16.40
N SER A 32 -3.26 -19.54 15.19
CA SER A 32 -2.28 -20.58 14.82
C SER A 32 -0.94 -19.96 14.45
N LEU A 33 -0.51 -18.96 15.23
CA LEU A 33 0.86 -18.49 15.19
C LEU A 33 1.76 -19.52 15.88
N HIS A 34 2.86 -19.85 15.23
CA HIS A 34 3.85 -20.76 15.79
C HIS A 34 4.32 -20.27 17.17
N SER A 35 4.43 -21.18 18.15
CA SER A 35 4.68 -20.83 19.56
C SER A 35 5.92 -19.95 19.75
N LEU A 36 7.00 -20.25 19.03
CA LEU A 36 8.22 -19.43 19.01
C LEU A 36 8.01 -18.01 18.47
N VAL A 37 7.10 -17.81 17.51
CA VAL A 37 6.74 -16.48 17.02
C VAL A 37 6.07 -15.69 18.13
N LEU A 38 5.09 -16.29 18.83
CA LEU A 38 4.43 -15.65 19.97
C LEU A 38 5.43 -15.30 21.08
N ALA A 39 6.34 -16.21 21.41
CA ALA A 39 7.35 -15.98 22.44
C ALA A 39 8.37 -14.89 22.06
N ALA A 40 8.70 -14.74 20.78
CA ALA A 40 9.51 -13.62 20.30
C ALA A 40 8.84 -12.25 20.56
N GLY A 41 7.52 -12.23 20.74
CA GLY A 41 6.78 -11.06 21.17
C GLY A 41 6.78 -10.76 22.68
N THR A 42 7.26 -11.68 23.54
CA THR A 42 7.13 -11.55 25.01
C THR A 42 8.47 -11.45 25.73
N THR A 43 9.14 -12.57 26.05
CA THR A 43 10.36 -12.62 26.89
C THR A 43 11.35 -13.68 26.40
N LYS A 44 12.65 -13.42 26.59
CA LYS A 44 13.74 -14.35 26.21
C LYS A 44 13.58 -15.70 26.90
N THR A 45 13.20 -15.69 28.18
CA THR A 45 12.98 -16.90 28.98
C THR A 45 11.90 -17.80 28.39
N LEU A 46 10.77 -17.24 27.94
CA LEU A 46 9.72 -18.06 27.33
C LEU A 46 10.18 -18.68 26.01
N LEU A 47 10.91 -17.90 25.20
CA LEU A 47 11.51 -18.40 23.95
C LEU A 47 12.46 -19.57 24.24
N ASP A 48 13.32 -19.45 25.26
CA ASP A 48 14.26 -20.48 25.68
C ASP A 48 13.55 -21.75 26.17
N CYS A 49 12.50 -21.60 26.97
CA CYS A 49 11.69 -22.73 27.42
C CYS A 49 11.07 -23.50 26.25
N LEU A 50 10.57 -22.80 25.23
CA LEU A 50 9.97 -23.45 24.06
C LEU A 50 11.01 -24.14 23.17
N ILE A 51 12.18 -23.52 22.97
CA ILE A 51 13.29 -24.16 22.25
C ILE A 51 13.74 -25.43 22.99
N ALA A 52 13.91 -25.36 24.31
CA ALA A 52 14.27 -26.52 25.13
C ALA A 52 13.19 -27.62 25.12
N ALA A 53 11.92 -27.25 25.01
CA ALA A 53 10.81 -28.18 24.84
C ALA A 53 10.73 -28.81 23.43
N GLY A 54 11.64 -28.48 22.51
CA GLY A 54 11.69 -29.04 21.17
C GLY A 54 10.76 -28.36 20.17
N ALA A 55 10.34 -27.11 20.41
CA ALA A 55 9.60 -26.35 19.41
C ALA A 55 10.44 -26.19 18.13
N ASP A 56 9.84 -26.50 16.98
CA ASP A 56 10.55 -26.50 15.71
C ASP A 56 11.04 -25.10 15.33
N SER A 57 12.34 -24.99 15.06
CA SER A 57 12.96 -23.78 14.50
C SER A 57 13.93 -24.10 13.37
N SER A 58 13.88 -25.33 12.85
CA SER A 58 14.85 -25.85 11.90
C SER A 58 14.93 -24.99 10.63
N PHE A 59 13.79 -24.59 10.08
CA PHE A 59 13.74 -23.75 8.89
C PHE A 59 14.33 -22.35 9.11
N TRP A 60 14.03 -21.73 10.26
CA TRP A 60 14.50 -20.36 10.54
C TRP A 60 15.96 -20.28 10.97
N ARG A 61 16.62 -21.40 11.21
CA ARG A 61 18.07 -21.47 11.50
C ARG A 61 18.88 -21.94 10.29
N THR A 62 18.21 -22.31 9.21
CA THR A 62 18.85 -22.81 8.01
C THR A 62 19.25 -21.64 7.11
N THR A 63 20.51 -21.61 6.69
CA THR A 63 21.04 -20.63 5.72
C THR A 63 20.87 -21.08 4.26
N ALA A 64 20.37 -22.29 4.04
CA ALA A 64 20.16 -22.84 2.70
C ALA A 64 19.11 -22.02 1.95
N ALA A 65 19.33 -21.87 0.63
CA ALA A 65 18.35 -21.25 -0.25
C ALA A 65 17.03 -22.03 -0.15
N VAL A 66 16.05 -21.39 0.48
CA VAL A 66 14.71 -21.89 0.78
C VAL A 66 14.00 -22.49 -0.44
N GLU A 67 14.32 -22.02 -1.65
CA GLU A 67 13.78 -22.46 -2.93
C GLU A 67 14.24 -23.88 -3.34
N ALA A 68 15.21 -24.47 -2.64
CA ALA A 68 15.76 -25.80 -2.94
C ALA A 68 15.21 -26.94 -2.06
N LEU A 69 14.20 -26.68 -1.22
CA LEU A 69 13.56 -27.71 -0.38
C LEU A 69 12.34 -28.35 -1.10
N PRO A 70 12.27 -29.70 -1.23
CA PRO A 70 11.08 -30.37 -1.76
C PRO A 70 9.90 -30.24 -0.79
N GLU A 71 8.69 -30.07 -1.33
CA GLU A 71 7.45 -29.83 -0.58
C GLU A 71 7.18 -30.89 0.50
N GLU A 72 7.50 -32.15 0.18
CA GLU A 72 7.36 -33.33 1.06
C GLU A 72 8.23 -33.28 2.33
N ARG A 73 9.20 -32.35 2.40
CA ARG A 73 10.15 -32.21 3.51
C ARG A 73 10.08 -30.85 4.20
N LEU A 74 9.04 -30.06 3.95
CA LEU A 74 8.90 -28.76 4.60
C LEU A 74 8.55 -28.95 6.09
N PRO A 75 9.41 -28.49 7.02
CA PRO A 75 9.10 -28.57 8.45
C PRO A 75 7.99 -27.56 8.82
N PRO A 76 7.31 -27.73 9.97
CA PRO A 76 6.26 -26.80 10.42
C PRO A 76 6.70 -25.32 10.44
N SER A 77 7.94 -25.04 10.83
CA SER A 77 8.52 -23.68 10.80
C SER A 77 8.62 -23.08 9.40
N ALA A 78 8.70 -23.89 8.35
CA ALA A 78 8.66 -23.44 6.95
C ALA A 78 7.25 -23.05 6.48
N LEU A 79 6.21 -23.66 7.06
CA LEU A 79 4.81 -23.41 6.74
C LEU A 79 4.21 -22.27 7.58
N CYS A 80 5.03 -21.46 8.24
CA CYS A 80 4.55 -20.34 9.03
C CYS A 80 4.34 -19.09 8.16
N VAL A 81 3.20 -18.42 8.31
CA VAL A 81 2.91 -17.12 7.66
C VAL A 81 3.75 -15.98 8.23
N SER A 82 4.33 -16.17 9.42
CA SER A 82 5.07 -15.18 10.19
C SER A 82 6.31 -15.79 10.82
N MET A 83 7.23 -14.95 11.27
CA MET A 83 8.52 -15.38 11.82
C MET A 83 8.86 -14.63 13.09
N SER A 84 9.68 -15.24 13.94
CA SER A 84 10.10 -14.67 15.23
C SER A 84 10.70 -13.27 15.09
N PHE A 85 11.56 -13.05 14.09
CA PHE A 85 12.09 -11.71 13.80
C PHE A 85 10.98 -10.71 13.47
N HIS A 86 10.02 -11.07 12.62
CA HIS A 86 8.94 -10.17 12.23
C HIS A 86 8.06 -9.79 13.41
N GLN A 87 7.79 -10.73 14.30
CA GLN A 87 7.01 -10.46 15.52
C GLN A 87 7.77 -9.54 16.48
N ALA A 88 9.04 -9.83 16.74
CA ALA A 88 9.88 -8.99 17.59
C ALA A 88 10.02 -7.56 17.02
N ILE A 89 10.16 -7.42 15.69
CA ILE A 89 10.19 -6.11 15.01
C ILE A 89 8.86 -5.37 15.15
N SER A 90 7.74 -6.04 14.88
CA SER A 90 6.39 -5.45 14.98
C SER A 90 6.07 -4.96 16.39
N LEU A 91 6.57 -5.64 17.41
CA LEU A 91 6.36 -5.29 18.83
C LEU A 91 7.51 -4.46 19.43
N GLY A 92 8.46 -3.99 18.64
CA GLY A 92 9.58 -3.17 19.10
C GLY A 92 10.51 -3.86 20.11
N LYS A 93 10.60 -5.20 20.10
CA LYS A 93 11.40 -5.99 21.03
C LYS A 93 12.86 -6.07 20.57
N ILE A 94 13.58 -4.95 20.60
CA ILE A 94 14.97 -4.84 20.11
C ILE A 94 15.92 -5.85 20.79
N ALA A 95 15.81 -6.01 22.12
CA ALA A 95 16.61 -6.98 22.86
C ALA A 95 16.35 -8.44 22.42
N MET A 96 15.13 -8.73 21.93
CA MET A 96 14.80 -10.04 21.38
C MET A 96 15.43 -10.27 20.01
N LEU A 97 15.57 -9.24 19.16
CA LEU A 97 16.24 -9.38 17.86
C LEU A 97 17.68 -9.86 18.01
N ARG A 98 18.43 -9.27 18.93
CA ARG A 98 19.79 -9.72 19.28
C ARG A 98 19.76 -11.15 19.83
N SER A 99 18.80 -11.44 20.71
CA SER A 99 18.61 -12.78 21.28
C SER A 99 18.34 -13.87 20.24
N LEU A 100 17.55 -13.57 19.21
CA LEU A 100 17.25 -14.47 18.11
C LEU A 100 18.51 -14.72 17.27
N HIS A 101 19.26 -13.66 16.95
CA HIS A 101 20.52 -13.78 16.23
C HIS A 101 21.58 -14.59 16.99
N GLU A 102 21.72 -14.36 18.30
CA GLU A 102 22.59 -15.15 19.20
C GLU A 102 22.21 -16.65 19.23
N ARG A 103 20.95 -16.98 18.91
CA ARG A 103 20.43 -18.36 18.82
C ARG A 103 20.47 -18.91 17.40
N GLU A 104 21.26 -18.30 16.53
CA GLU A 104 21.47 -18.72 15.14
C GLU A 104 20.18 -18.68 14.30
N PHE A 105 19.18 -17.88 14.69
CA PHE A 105 18.09 -17.59 13.78
C PHE A 105 18.64 -16.75 12.62
N ASP A 106 18.37 -17.20 11.40
CA ASP A 106 18.83 -16.58 10.18
C ASP A 106 18.07 -15.27 9.93
N PRO A 107 18.75 -14.11 9.88
CA PRO A 107 18.13 -12.86 9.48
C PRO A 107 17.72 -12.83 8.00
N TYR A 108 18.05 -13.86 7.21
CA TYR A 108 17.57 -14.08 5.85
C TYR A 108 16.30 -14.92 5.73
N ALA A 109 15.84 -15.56 6.81
CA ALA A 109 14.64 -16.40 6.75
C ALA A 109 13.42 -15.60 6.24
N ARG A 110 12.56 -16.26 5.45
CA ARG A 110 11.32 -15.72 4.88
C ARG A 110 10.16 -16.68 5.08
N ALA A 111 8.97 -16.17 5.35
CA ALA A 111 7.75 -16.98 5.40
C ALA A 111 7.38 -17.45 3.98
N LEU A 112 7.58 -18.74 3.68
CA LEU A 112 7.31 -19.32 2.35
C LEU A 112 5.86 -19.10 1.90
N ILE A 113 4.93 -19.40 2.80
CA ILE A 113 3.50 -19.34 2.49
C ILE A 113 2.95 -17.91 2.46
N ALA A 114 3.74 -16.92 2.88
CA ALA A 114 3.36 -15.51 2.79
C ALA A 114 3.43 -14.96 1.34
N GLY A 115 3.91 -15.76 0.39
CA GLY A 115 3.90 -15.45 -1.05
C GLY A 115 4.53 -14.09 -1.35
N CYS A 116 3.70 -13.12 -1.76
CA CYS A 116 4.16 -11.77 -2.06
C CYS A 116 4.66 -10.96 -0.84
N GLN A 117 4.33 -11.38 0.39
CA GLN A 117 4.79 -10.76 1.64
C GLN A 117 5.93 -11.52 2.32
N ALA A 118 6.64 -12.36 1.58
CA ALA A 118 7.86 -13.02 2.03
C ALA A 118 9.02 -12.00 2.18
N PHE A 119 8.86 -11.05 3.10
CA PHE A 119 9.85 -10.03 3.42
C PHE A 119 10.97 -10.61 4.27
N LEU A 120 12.17 -10.08 4.06
CA LEU A 120 13.25 -10.20 5.02
C LEU A 120 12.93 -9.40 6.29
N PRO A 121 13.46 -9.78 7.46
CA PRO A 121 13.46 -8.96 8.68
C PRO A 121 13.76 -7.48 8.44
N LEU A 122 14.83 -7.14 7.69
CA LEU A 122 15.15 -5.74 7.38
C LEU A 122 14.06 -5.08 6.53
N GLN A 123 13.61 -5.74 5.47
CA GLN A 123 12.54 -5.23 4.61
C GLN A 123 11.26 -4.98 5.41
N HIS A 124 10.90 -5.88 6.32
CA HIS A 124 9.74 -5.70 7.20
C HIS A 124 9.93 -4.55 8.19
N ALA A 125 11.12 -4.40 8.80
CA ALA A 125 11.43 -3.29 9.69
C ALA A 125 11.29 -1.93 8.98
N VAL A 126 11.81 -1.82 7.75
CA VAL A 126 11.65 -0.63 6.90
C VAL A 126 10.18 -0.41 6.54
N ARG A 127 9.48 -1.48 6.12
CA ARG A 127 8.06 -1.42 5.74
C ARG A 127 7.18 -0.89 6.87
N ILE A 128 7.47 -1.24 8.12
CA ILE A 128 6.72 -0.74 9.29
C ILE A 128 7.35 0.51 9.92
N GLY A 129 8.39 1.08 9.32
CA GLY A 129 9.08 2.28 9.80
C GLY A 129 9.69 2.15 11.20
N ASN A 130 10.23 0.97 11.56
CA ASN A 130 10.88 0.76 12.84
C ASN A 130 12.39 1.03 12.74
N LEU A 131 12.79 2.30 12.92
CA LEU A 131 14.17 2.76 12.80
C LEU A 131 15.13 2.04 13.76
N GLU A 132 14.73 1.77 15.00
CA GLU A 132 15.56 1.08 15.99
C GLU A 132 15.82 -0.38 15.62
N ALA A 133 14.81 -1.07 15.06
CA ALA A 133 14.99 -2.40 14.52
C ALA A 133 15.93 -2.38 13.30
N CYS A 134 15.78 -1.40 12.39
CA CYS A 134 16.69 -1.23 11.25
C CYS A 134 18.14 -1.03 11.71
N LYS A 135 18.39 -0.13 12.68
CA LYS A 135 19.73 0.08 13.28
C LYS A 135 20.30 -1.22 13.81
N THR A 136 19.52 -1.95 14.61
CA THR A 136 19.95 -3.22 15.23
C THR A 136 20.26 -4.29 14.18
N LEU A 137 19.43 -4.43 13.14
CA LEU A 137 19.65 -5.42 12.08
C LEU A 137 20.91 -5.10 11.26
N ARG A 138 21.24 -3.82 11.05
CA ARG A 138 22.48 -3.40 10.36
C ARG A 138 23.75 -3.74 11.13
N GLU A 139 23.66 -3.98 12.45
CA GLU A 139 24.79 -4.46 13.25
C GLU A 139 25.12 -5.93 12.94
N PHE A 140 24.25 -6.67 12.23
CA PHE A 140 24.48 -8.08 11.93
C PHE A 140 25.49 -8.22 10.77
N PRO A 141 26.60 -8.95 10.97
CA PRO A 141 27.76 -8.94 10.08
C PRO A 141 27.50 -9.53 8.69
N SER A 142 26.41 -10.26 8.52
CA SER A 142 26.05 -10.87 7.24
C SER A 142 25.20 -10.00 6.32
N LEU A 143 24.51 -8.96 6.83
CA LEU A 143 23.30 -8.39 6.22
C LEU A 143 23.46 -7.90 4.77
N ASP A 144 22.81 -8.60 3.83
CA ASP A 144 22.75 -8.24 2.42
C ASP A 144 21.49 -7.43 2.11
N THR A 145 21.70 -6.20 1.65
CA THR A 145 20.62 -5.27 1.27
C THR A 145 20.18 -5.43 -0.19
N SER A 146 20.95 -6.12 -1.02
CA SER A 146 20.66 -6.34 -2.45
C SER A 146 19.55 -7.37 -2.67
N LEU A 147 19.21 -8.14 -1.65
CA LEU A 147 18.19 -9.17 -1.72
C LEU A 147 16.81 -8.58 -2.01
N LEU A 148 16.16 -9.18 -3.01
CA LEU A 148 14.82 -8.81 -3.47
C LEU A 148 13.78 -9.74 -2.89
N THR A 149 12.53 -9.28 -2.75
CA THR A 149 11.41 -10.19 -2.48
C THR A 149 11.19 -11.15 -3.66
N PRO A 150 10.71 -12.39 -3.44
CA PRO A 150 10.66 -13.40 -4.49
C PRO A 150 9.70 -13.06 -5.64
N ALA A 151 8.46 -12.67 -5.30
CA ALA A 151 7.40 -12.49 -6.30
C ALA A 151 7.51 -11.17 -7.08
N TYR A 152 7.68 -10.06 -6.37
CA TYR A 152 7.64 -8.71 -6.97
C TYR A 152 9.02 -8.07 -7.13
N ARG A 153 10.09 -8.78 -6.75
CA ARG A 153 11.48 -8.30 -6.84
C ARG A 153 11.67 -6.94 -6.16
N ILE A 154 11.07 -6.76 -4.98
CA ILE A 154 11.09 -5.48 -4.27
C ILE A 154 12.39 -5.37 -3.49
N HIS A 155 13.13 -4.31 -3.79
CA HIS A 155 14.34 -3.92 -3.08
C HIS A 155 14.00 -3.10 -1.82
N VAL A 156 14.84 -3.18 -0.77
CA VAL A 156 14.61 -2.48 0.50
C VAL A 156 14.46 -0.95 0.34
N LEU A 157 15.21 -0.34 -0.59
CA LEU A 157 15.09 1.09 -0.90
C LEU A 157 13.70 1.49 -1.38
N ARG A 158 12.99 0.63 -2.11
CA ARG A 158 11.61 0.94 -2.53
C ARG A 158 10.67 1.01 -1.35
N LEU A 159 10.86 0.15 -0.35
CA LEU A 159 10.05 0.19 0.86
C LEU A 159 10.31 1.48 1.64
N ALA A 160 11.57 1.92 1.75
CA ALA A 160 11.93 3.17 2.39
C ALA A 160 11.39 4.40 1.64
N ILE A 161 11.54 4.45 0.32
CA ILE A 161 10.98 5.51 -0.53
C ILE A 161 9.46 5.55 -0.40
N ALA A 162 8.79 4.41 -0.29
CA ALA A 162 7.35 4.40 -0.15
C ALA A 162 6.87 4.97 1.20
N GLN A 163 7.71 4.92 2.24
CA GLN A 163 7.46 5.65 3.48
C GLN A 163 7.64 7.17 3.32
N LEU A 164 8.27 7.61 2.22
CA LEU A 164 8.81 8.95 1.95
C LEU A 164 9.74 9.50 3.03
N ASP A 165 10.28 8.60 3.84
CA ASP A 165 11.06 8.93 5.02
C ASP A 165 12.55 9.05 4.66
N VAL A 166 13.04 10.29 4.65
CA VAL A 166 14.45 10.62 4.37
C VAL A 166 15.39 10.06 5.44
N GLU A 167 14.95 10.01 6.70
CA GLU A 167 15.75 9.46 7.79
C GLU A 167 15.94 7.95 7.57
N MET A 168 14.89 7.24 7.18
CA MET A 168 14.96 5.82 6.84
C MET A 168 15.92 5.56 5.67
N LEU A 169 15.89 6.38 4.62
CA LEU A 169 16.80 6.24 3.47
C LEU A 169 18.26 6.45 3.87
N THR A 170 18.51 7.51 4.64
CA THR A 170 19.85 7.82 5.18
C THR A 170 20.34 6.71 6.09
N LEU A 171 19.45 6.16 6.93
CA LEU A 171 19.74 5.05 7.82
C LEU A 171 20.09 3.78 7.05
N LEU A 172 19.50 3.53 5.88
CA LEU A 172 19.86 2.36 5.07
C LEU A 172 21.26 2.53 4.46
N GLY A 173 21.60 3.73 4.00
CA GLY A 173 22.90 4.04 3.40
C GLY A 173 23.20 3.21 2.14
N VAL A 174 22.17 2.73 1.46
CA VAL A 174 22.30 1.93 0.23
C VAL A 174 22.25 2.88 -0.97
N PRO A 175 23.18 2.78 -1.94
CA PRO A 175 23.15 3.61 -3.14
C PRO A 175 21.84 3.46 -3.90
N LEU A 176 21.24 4.57 -4.36
CA LEU A 176 19.94 4.53 -5.06
C LEU A 176 20.00 3.71 -6.35
N CYS A 177 21.12 3.77 -7.07
CA CYS A 177 21.37 2.96 -8.26
C CYS A 177 21.37 1.44 -8.02
N ALA A 178 21.48 0.98 -6.76
CA ALA A 178 21.49 -0.44 -6.41
C ALA A 178 20.11 -1.11 -6.56
N ALA A 179 19.03 -0.34 -6.71
CA ALA A 179 17.67 -0.86 -6.69
C ALA A 179 17.13 -1.18 -8.11
N PRO A 180 17.21 -2.44 -8.60
CA PRO A 180 16.73 -2.80 -9.94
C PRO A 180 15.21 -2.67 -10.04
N PRO A 181 14.60 -2.44 -11.22
CA PRO A 181 13.14 -2.39 -11.39
C PRO A 181 12.39 -3.58 -10.75
N THR A 182 11.16 -3.34 -10.26
CA THR A 182 10.31 -4.43 -9.73
C THR A 182 9.90 -5.40 -10.84
N ALA A 183 9.28 -6.53 -10.48
CA ALA A 183 8.56 -7.41 -11.42
C ALA A 183 7.18 -6.85 -11.85
N LEU A 184 7.10 -5.52 -11.98
CA LEU A 184 6.09 -4.76 -12.71
C LEU A 184 6.74 -3.60 -13.51
N GLY A 185 8.08 -3.50 -13.51
CA GLY A 185 8.81 -2.40 -14.16
C GLY A 185 8.90 -1.11 -13.34
N HIS A 186 8.40 -1.06 -12.11
CA HIS A 186 8.45 0.16 -11.30
C HIS A 186 9.90 0.49 -10.88
N THR A 187 10.38 1.65 -11.34
CA THR A 187 11.65 2.26 -10.91
C THR A 187 11.49 2.96 -9.55
N LEU A 188 12.58 3.48 -8.98
CA LEU A 188 12.49 4.28 -7.76
C LEU A 188 11.66 5.56 -7.96
N GLY A 189 11.61 6.12 -9.17
CA GLY A 189 10.80 7.31 -9.48
C GLY A 189 9.29 7.02 -9.50
N HIS A 190 8.87 5.79 -9.73
CA HIS A 190 7.44 5.43 -9.71
C HIS A 190 6.88 5.46 -8.28
N VAL A 191 7.65 4.93 -7.32
CA VAL A 191 7.20 4.72 -5.94
C VAL A 191 6.72 6.00 -5.24
N PRO A 192 7.45 7.13 -5.24
CA PRO A 192 6.97 8.35 -4.57
C PRO A 192 5.80 8.99 -5.31
N CYS A 193 5.61 8.67 -6.58
CA CYS A 193 4.54 9.19 -7.42
C CYS A 193 3.22 8.42 -7.28
N MET A 194 3.22 7.30 -6.55
CA MET A 194 2.01 6.54 -6.30
C MET A 194 1.08 7.27 -5.33
N PRO A 195 -0.25 7.11 -5.47
CA PRO A 195 -1.20 7.64 -4.51
C PRO A 195 -1.03 6.97 -3.15
N LEU A 196 -1.36 7.71 -2.08
CA LEU A 196 -1.24 7.25 -0.69
C LEU A 196 -1.93 5.89 -0.46
N SER A 197 -3.09 5.69 -1.08
CA SER A 197 -3.79 4.40 -1.09
C SER A 197 -4.75 4.30 -2.26
N MET A 198 -5.37 3.14 -2.43
CA MET A 198 -6.38 2.89 -3.47
C MET A 198 -7.58 3.84 -3.40
N VAL A 199 -7.96 4.30 -2.19
CA VAL A 199 -9.07 5.27 -2.06
C VAL A 199 -8.70 6.65 -2.57
N HIS A 200 -7.40 6.94 -2.74
CA HIS A 200 -6.90 8.18 -3.31
C HIS A 200 -6.72 8.12 -4.82
N VAL A 201 -6.95 6.97 -5.46
CA VAL A 201 -6.96 6.87 -6.93
C VAL A 201 -8.31 7.37 -7.43
N GLN A 202 -8.31 8.15 -8.51
CA GLN A 202 -9.53 8.58 -9.19
C GLN A 202 -10.15 7.44 -9.99
N SER A 203 -10.69 6.45 -9.28
CA SER A 203 -11.27 5.25 -9.89
C SER A 203 -12.56 5.53 -10.67
N PHE A 204 -13.18 6.70 -10.48
CA PHE A 204 -14.37 7.12 -11.24
C PHE A 204 -14.04 7.52 -12.68
N ALA A 205 -12.81 7.99 -12.94
CA ALA A 205 -12.37 8.31 -14.29
C ALA A 205 -12.00 7.02 -15.05
N PRO A 206 -12.70 6.67 -16.16
CA PRO A 206 -12.43 5.42 -16.87
C PRO A 206 -10.99 5.29 -17.37
N LYS A 207 -10.37 6.41 -17.81
CA LYS A 207 -8.99 6.46 -18.26
C LYS A 207 -8.01 6.10 -17.13
N VAL A 208 -8.23 6.62 -15.92
CA VAL A 208 -7.42 6.31 -14.74
C VAL A 208 -7.57 4.84 -14.35
N ARG A 209 -8.82 4.36 -14.29
CA ARG A 209 -9.14 2.95 -13.98
C ARG A 209 -8.46 1.97 -14.94
N GLN A 210 -8.42 2.29 -16.23
CA GLN A 210 -7.72 1.48 -17.23
C GLN A 210 -6.21 1.55 -17.06
N SER A 211 -5.66 2.73 -16.76
CA SER A 211 -4.21 2.97 -16.77
C SER A 211 -3.48 2.38 -15.57
N ILE A 212 -4.03 2.52 -14.36
CA ILE A 212 -3.32 2.20 -13.12
C ILE A 212 -3.54 0.75 -12.69
N HIS A 213 -2.45 -0.01 -12.57
CA HIS A 213 -2.45 -1.47 -12.36
C HIS A 213 -3.31 -1.93 -11.18
N ASP A 214 -3.21 -1.27 -10.03
CA ASP A 214 -3.82 -1.79 -8.81
C ASP A 214 -5.34 -1.69 -8.81
N VAL A 215 -5.91 -0.79 -9.64
CA VAL A 215 -7.36 -0.64 -9.81
C VAL A 215 -7.93 -1.77 -10.67
N ARG A 216 -7.15 -2.33 -11.61
CA ARG A 216 -7.64 -3.35 -12.56
C ARG A 216 -7.91 -4.71 -11.92
N ARG A 217 -7.20 -5.08 -10.84
CA ARG A 217 -7.32 -6.43 -10.21
C ARG A 217 -8.46 -6.57 -9.20
N LEU A 218 -9.37 -5.61 -9.10
CA LEU A 218 -10.57 -5.74 -8.26
C LEU A 218 -11.68 -6.59 -8.91
N ASN A 219 -11.61 -6.84 -10.23
CA ASN A 219 -12.73 -7.45 -10.98
C ASN A 219 -12.47 -8.88 -11.51
N SER A 220 -11.34 -9.53 -11.22
CA SER A 220 -11.13 -10.92 -11.63
C SER A 220 -11.66 -11.88 -10.55
N GLY A 221 -12.82 -12.45 -10.83
CA GLY A 221 -13.67 -13.24 -9.95
C GLY A 221 -12.97 -14.27 -9.07
N ASP A 222 -13.31 -14.27 -7.79
CA ASP A 222 -13.86 -15.44 -7.09
C ASP A 222 -14.04 -15.11 -5.60
N ARG A 223 -15.21 -15.47 -5.08
CA ARG A 223 -15.65 -15.36 -3.67
C ARG A 223 -16.03 -13.96 -3.18
N ALA A 224 -17.33 -13.73 -3.28
CA ALA A 224 -18.13 -12.89 -2.41
C ALA A 224 -17.73 -13.10 -0.93
N GLN A 225 -17.36 -12.03 -0.23
CA GLN A 225 -17.91 -11.70 1.10
C GLN A 225 -17.44 -10.32 1.61
N ASP A 226 -16.32 -9.76 1.12
CA ASP A 226 -15.84 -8.41 1.48
C ASP A 226 -15.62 -7.53 0.24
N GLN A 227 -16.60 -7.55 -0.66
CA GLN A 227 -16.67 -6.60 -1.76
C GLN A 227 -17.14 -5.24 -1.21
N LEU A 228 -16.26 -4.23 -1.27
CA LEU A 228 -16.71 -2.94 -1.78
C LEU A 228 -17.08 -3.23 -3.22
N ASP A 229 -18.32 -3.61 -3.45
CA ASP A 229 -18.75 -4.00 -4.78
C ASP A 229 -18.83 -2.74 -5.62
N VAL A 230 -17.72 -2.45 -6.31
CA VAL A 230 -17.57 -1.34 -7.23
C VAL A 230 -18.70 -1.37 -8.26
N ASP A 231 -19.09 -2.57 -8.68
CA ASP A 231 -20.07 -2.75 -9.74
C ASP A 231 -21.51 -2.62 -9.22
N THR A 232 -21.91 -3.06 -8.03
CA THR A 232 -23.25 -2.68 -7.48
C THR A 232 -23.32 -1.28 -6.84
N LEU A 233 -22.21 -0.72 -6.34
CA LEU A 233 -22.14 0.73 -6.03
C LEU A 233 -22.38 1.58 -7.30
N PHE A 234 -22.00 1.10 -8.50
CA PHE A 234 -22.32 1.74 -9.79
C PHE A 234 -23.62 1.26 -10.45
N SER A 235 -24.14 0.07 -10.14
CA SER A 235 -25.34 -0.48 -10.77
C SER A 235 -26.62 0.31 -10.46
N GLN A 236 -26.57 1.31 -9.56
CA GLN A 236 -27.62 2.32 -9.46
C GLN A 236 -27.43 3.43 -10.51
N ASP A 237 -27.76 3.12 -11.77
CA ASP A 237 -28.37 3.95 -12.83
C ASP A 237 -28.02 5.45 -13.01
N ARG A 238 -26.96 5.97 -12.40
CA ARG A 238 -26.45 7.32 -12.69
C ARG A 238 -25.01 7.21 -13.11
N ALA A 239 -24.81 7.07 -14.42
CA ALA A 239 -23.55 7.46 -15.04
C ALA A 239 -23.14 8.83 -14.47
N PRO A 240 -21.89 9.00 -14.01
CA PRO A 240 -21.42 10.29 -13.54
C PRO A 240 -21.72 11.32 -14.62
N GLN A 241 -22.58 12.30 -14.31
CA GLN A 241 -22.85 13.35 -15.26
C GLN A 241 -21.60 14.23 -15.33
N PRO A 242 -20.98 14.40 -16.51
CA PRO A 242 -19.88 15.33 -16.65
C PRO A 242 -20.40 16.70 -16.22
N LEU A 243 -19.86 17.26 -15.14
CA LEU A 243 -20.13 18.66 -14.84
C LEU A 243 -19.49 19.42 -16.00
N ARG A 244 -20.34 20.03 -16.84
CA ARG A 244 -19.92 20.97 -17.87
C ARG A 244 -19.09 22.06 -17.19
N THR A 245 -17.79 21.89 -17.27
CA THR A 245 -16.77 22.91 -17.07
C THR A 245 -16.00 22.88 -18.38
N ASP A 246 -15.84 24.05 -19.00
CA ASP A 246 -15.02 24.17 -20.20
C ASP A 246 -13.70 23.45 -19.94
N THR A 247 -13.33 22.51 -20.82
CA THR A 247 -12.05 21.80 -20.71
C THR A 247 -10.97 22.87 -20.54
N PRO A 248 -10.15 22.82 -19.47
CA PRO A 248 -9.16 23.85 -19.24
C PRO A 248 -8.30 23.99 -20.50
N GLU A 249 -8.10 25.23 -20.95
CA GLU A 249 -7.21 25.50 -22.10
C GLU A 249 -5.73 25.17 -21.76
N CYS A 250 -5.40 24.96 -20.48
CA CYS A 250 -4.07 24.59 -20.03
C CYS A 250 -3.82 23.07 -20.12
N ASP A 251 -2.59 22.70 -20.49
CA ASP A 251 -2.08 21.33 -20.51
C ASP A 251 -1.81 20.76 -19.10
N GLY A 252 -1.88 21.58 -18.03
CA GLY A 252 -1.87 21.16 -16.63
C GLY A 252 -0.97 22.01 -15.72
N PRO A 253 -0.65 21.54 -14.49
CA PRO A 253 0.20 22.27 -13.55
C PRO A 253 1.57 22.60 -14.14
N GLY A 254 2.03 23.84 -14.01
CA GLY A 254 3.33 24.29 -14.53
C GLY A 254 3.28 25.04 -15.86
N ASP A 255 2.12 25.14 -16.50
CA ASP A 255 1.98 26.05 -17.66
C ASP A 255 2.05 27.52 -17.21
N THR A 256 2.96 28.28 -17.80
CA THR A 256 3.01 29.74 -17.65
C THR A 256 1.87 30.36 -18.43
N VAL A 257 0.84 30.85 -17.74
CA VAL A 257 -0.31 31.53 -18.36
C VAL A 257 0.17 32.83 -19.02
N VAL A 258 -0.20 33.06 -20.27
CA VAL A 258 0.29 34.22 -21.06
C VAL A 258 -0.29 35.55 -20.54
N ASN A 259 -1.53 35.54 -20.01
CA ASN A 259 -2.33 36.75 -19.79
C ASN A 259 -2.51 37.14 -18.30
N GLY A 260 -1.55 36.82 -17.42
CA GLY A 260 -1.44 37.41 -16.07
C GLY A 260 -2.52 37.04 -15.02
N HIS A 261 -3.57 36.31 -15.38
CA HIS A 261 -4.59 35.82 -14.44
C HIS A 261 -4.32 34.35 -14.09
N GLN A 262 -3.85 34.11 -12.86
CA GLN A 262 -3.60 32.80 -12.29
C GLN A 262 -4.94 32.13 -11.87
N GLU A 263 -5.75 31.69 -12.84
CA GLU A 263 -7.04 31.05 -12.53
C GLU A 263 -7.10 29.53 -12.72
N SER A 264 -6.20 28.87 -13.45
CA SER A 264 -6.60 27.57 -14.03
C SER A 264 -6.45 26.31 -13.17
N VAL A 265 -5.88 26.37 -11.96
CA VAL A 265 -6.00 25.26 -11.01
C VAL A 265 -6.09 25.86 -9.62
N LEU A 266 -7.25 25.70 -8.97
CA LEU A 266 -7.38 25.98 -7.54
C LEU A 266 -6.19 25.32 -6.84
N SER A 267 -5.43 26.06 -6.03
CA SER A 267 -4.36 25.46 -5.21
C SER A 267 -4.89 24.24 -4.47
N LEU A 268 -4.07 23.26 -4.11
CA LEU A 268 -4.53 22.10 -3.35
C LEU A 268 -5.41 22.52 -2.15
N SER A 269 -5.00 23.56 -1.42
CA SER A 269 -5.78 24.16 -0.32
C SER A 269 -7.15 24.71 -0.75
N ARG A 270 -7.26 25.26 -1.96
CA ARG A 270 -8.54 25.70 -2.55
C ARG A 270 -9.37 24.53 -3.10
N ARG A 271 -8.75 23.48 -3.66
CA ARG A 271 -9.44 22.26 -4.13
C ARG A 271 -10.06 21.49 -2.96
N LEU A 272 -9.30 21.36 -1.87
CA LEU A 272 -9.77 20.80 -0.61
C LEU A 272 -10.92 21.61 0.00
N GLY A 273 -11.00 22.89 -0.34
CA GLY A 273 -11.93 23.84 0.26
C GLY A 273 -11.68 23.99 1.77
N SER A 274 -12.53 24.77 2.43
CA SER A 274 -12.53 24.87 3.90
C SER A 274 -13.26 23.69 4.58
N ASP A 275 -13.83 22.77 3.79
CA ASP A 275 -14.80 21.78 4.26
C ASP A 275 -14.38 20.36 3.86
N ALA A 276 -13.43 19.81 4.63
CA ALA A 276 -12.93 18.44 4.48
C ALA A 276 -14.04 17.38 4.61
N SER A 277 -15.22 17.73 5.14
CA SER A 277 -16.37 16.81 5.27
C SER A 277 -16.98 16.39 3.93
N ARG A 278 -16.59 17.03 2.83
CA ARG A 278 -17.05 16.71 1.47
C ARG A 278 -16.42 15.44 0.90
N TYR A 279 -15.31 14.98 1.45
CA TYR A 279 -14.62 13.79 0.97
C TYR A 279 -15.02 12.57 1.78
N ASN A 280 -15.37 11.48 1.08
CA ASN A 280 -15.62 10.17 1.71
C ASN A 280 -14.31 9.43 2.05
N PHE A 281 -13.16 10.09 1.91
CA PHE A 281 -11.84 9.55 2.19
C PHE A 281 -11.02 10.57 2.99
N GLU A 282 -10.03 10.07 3.72
CA GLU A 282 -9.11 10.91 4.47
C GLU A 282 -8.24 11.72 3.51
N VAL A 283 -8.20 13.03 3.68
CA VAL A 283 -7.36 13.91 2.87
C VAL A 283 -5.89 13.70 3.30
N PRO A 284 -4.95 13.41 2.37
CA PRO A 284 -3.54 13.37 2.71
C PRO A 284 -3.08 14.70 3.29
N ASP A 285 -2.22 14.66 4.30
CA ASP A 285 -1.64 15.87 4.88
C ASP A 285 -0.82 16.66 3.83
N VAL A 286 -0.63 17.95 4.03
CA VAL A 286 0.29 18.76 3.23
C VAL A 286 1.70 18.18 3.32
N ASP A 287 2.08 17.68 4.49
CA ASP A 287 3.35 17.02 4.75
C ASP A 287 3.58 15.80 3.83
N PHE A 288 2.51 15.08 3.43
CA PHE A 288 2.58 13.99 2.45
C PHE A 288 3.12 14.48 1.11
N PHE A 289 2.55 15.57 0.59
CA PHE A 289 2.90 16.11 -0.71
C PHE A 289 4.30 16.74 -0.70
N ASP A 290 4.68 17.38 0.39
CA ASP A 290 6.03 17.93 0.57
C ASP A 290 7.07 16.81 0.69
N ALA A 291 6.74 15.70 1.36
CA ALA A 291 7.58 14.51 1.40
C ALA A 291 7.74 13.86 0.01
N GLN A 292 6.66 13.77 -0.79
CA GLN A 292 6.74 13.32 -2.19
C GLN A 292 7.70 14.19 -3.01
N VAL A 293 7.57 15.52 -2.90
CA VAL A 293 8.44 16.47 -3.60
C VAL A 293 9.90 16.29 -3.17
N THR A 294 10.14 16.20 -1.87
CA THR A 294 11.48 16.06 -1.29
C THR A 294 12.17 14.81 -1.79
N ILE A 295 11.50 13.66 -1.73
CA ILE A 295 12.05 12.39 -2.18
C ILE A 295 12.26 12.39 -3.70
N MET A 296 11.31 12.87 -4.49
CA MET A 296 11.46 12.88 -5.94
C MET A 296 12.60 13.78 -6.41
N LYS A 297 12.79 14.94 -5.76
CA LYS A 297 13.95 15.81 -6.01
C LYS A 297 15.26 15.11 -5.72
N MET A 298 15.37 14.46 -4.56
CA MET A 298 16.56 13.68 -4.18
C MET A 298 16.87 12.58 -5.22
N LEU A 299 15.84 11.87 -5.70
CA LEU A 299 16.02 10.84 -6.73
C LEU A 299 16.50 11.42 -8.06
N VAL A 300 15.96 12.57 -8.49
CA VAL A 300 16.38 13.24 -9.73
C VAL A 300 17.78 13.83 -9.60
N GLU A 301 18.14 14.37 -8.44
CA GLU A 301 19.49 14.89 -8.16
C GLU A 301 20.55 13.79 -8.22
N ASP A 302 20.25 12.60 -7.70
CA ASP A 302 21.18 11.46 -7.70
C ASP A 302 21.21 10.70 -9.03
N SER A 303 20.04 10.43 -9.62
CA SER A 303 19.88 9.49 -10.74
C SER A 303 19.45 10.14 -12.06
N GLY A 304 19.24 11.46 -12.11
CA GLY A 304 18.81 12.19 -13.30
C GLY A 304 17.30 12.21 -13.52
N ILE A 305 16.84 13.08 -14.44
CA ILE A 305 15.41 13.27 -14.75
C ILE A 305 14.77 12.05 -15.44
N GLU A 306 15.60 11.17 -16.01
CA GLU A 306 15.21 9.94 -16.68
C GLU A 306 14.40 9.02 -15.76
N ILE A 307 14.62 9.11 -14.45
CA ILE A 307 13.87 8.34 -13.45
C ILE A 307 12.38 8.68 -13.45
N ALA A 308 12.03 9.92 -13.80
CA ALA A 308 10.66 10.42 -13.96
C ALA A 308 10.05 10.11 -15.34
N CYS A 309 10.89 9.68 -16.29
CA CYS A 309 10.51 9.45 -17.68
C CYS A 309 10.41 7.96 -18.05
N THR A 310 10.94 7.08 -17.20
CA THR A 310 10.94 5.64 -17.45
C THR A 310 9.52 5.07 -17.40
N GLN A 311 9.19 4.20 -18.35
CA GLN A 311 7.91 3.50 -18.39
C GLN A 311 7.98 2.15 -17.66
N ASP A 312 6.92 1.79 -16.94
CA ASP A 312 6.74 0.47 -16.34
C ASP A 312 6.35 -0.60 -17.39
N TRP A 313 6.08 -1.84 -16.95
CA TRP A 313 5.65 -2.96 -17.82
C TRP A 313 4.24 -2.80 -18.41
N LEU A 314 3.65 -1.60 -18.32
CA LEU A 314 2.31 -1.23 -18.82
C LEU A 314 2.35 0.12 -19.55
N GLY A 315 3.55 0.67 -19.78
CA GLY A 315 3.76 1.96 -20.44
C GLY A 315 3.49 3.19 -19.56
N ASN A 316 3.18 3.05 -18.28
CA ASN A 316 2.98 4.19 -17.39
C ASN A 316 4.33 4.74 -16.92
N THR A 317 4.47 6.05 -16.94
CA THR A 317 5.57 6.79 -16.29
C THR A 317 5.16 7.21 -14.88
N PRO A 318 6.09 7.64 -14.02
CA PRO A 318 5.76 8.26 -12.72
C PRO A 318 4.72 9.39 -12.81
N LEU A 319 4.74 10.18 -13.89
CA LEU A 319 3.73 11.22 -14.14
C LEU A 319 2.31 10.67 -14.34
N HIS A 320 2.15 9.47 -14.91
CA HIS A 320 0.83 8.83 -15.01
C HIS A 320 0.27 8.51 -13.62
N PHE A 321 1.13 8.03 -12.71
CA PHE A 321 0.71 7.74 -11.33
C PHE A 321 0.35 9.02 -10.58
N LEU A 322 1.15 10.10 -10.68
CA LEU A 322 0.81 11.39 -10.06
C LEU A 322 -0.52 11.95 -10.58
N ALA A 323 -0.73 11.88 -11.89
CA ALA A 323 -1.93 12.37 -12.55
C ALA A 323 -3.21 11.55 -12.26
N SER A 324 -3.05 10.38 -11.62
CA SER A 324 -4.17 9.46 -11.36
C SER A 324 -4.83 9.63 -9.99
N GLY A 325 -4.25 10.46 -9.12
CA GLY A 325 -4.77 10.69 -7.78
C GLY A 325 -6.00 11.60 -7.80
N ARG A 326 -6.95 11.38 -6.87
CA ARG A 326 -8.08 12.30 -6.57
C ARG A 326 -7.61 13.66 -6.07
N LEU A 327 -6.45 13.66 -5.43
CA LEU A 327 -5.73 14.84 -4.97
C LEU A 327 -4.32 14.75 -5.52
N VAL A 328 -4.08 15.54 -6.56
CA VAL A 328 -2.81 15.53 -7.30
C VAL A 328 -1.82 16.51 -6.68
N ASN A 329 -0.56 16.08 -6.57
CA ASN A 329 0.56 16.91 -6.18
C ASN A 329 0.98 17.87 -7.31
N ASP A 330 0.22 18.96 -7.48
CA ASP A 330 0.47 19.93 -8.55
C ASP A 330 1.87 20.54 -8.48
N ASN A 331 2.40 20.75 -7.27
CA ASN A 331 3.75 21.29 -7.06
C ASN A 331 4.81 20.36 -7.64
N LEU A 332 4.68 19.05 -7.41
CA LEU A 332 5.60 18.07 -7.96
C LEU A 332 5.48 17.96 -9.49
N ILE A 333 4.26 17.92 -10.02
CA ILE A 333 4.05 17.90 -11.48
C ILE A 333 4.64 19.14 -12.13
N ALA A 334 4.34 20.33 -11.59
CA ALA A 334 4.85 21.59 -12.11
C ALA A 334 6.39 21.66 -12.03
N TRP A 335 6.99 21.13 -10.96
CA TRP A 335 8.44 21.06 -10.85
C TRP A 335 9.05 20.11 -11.89
N LEU A 336 8.51 18.88 -12.04
CA LEU A 336 8.98 17.92 -13.03
C LEU A 336 8.86 18.48 -14.46
N ARG A 337 7.74 19.12 -14.79
CA ARG A 337 7.49 19.71 -16.12
C ARG A 337 8.38 20.90 -16.47
N LYS A 338 9.18 21.43 -15.54
CA LYS A 338 10.24 22.39 -15.89
C LYS A 338 11.38 21.74 -16.68
N HIS A 339 11.50 20.41 -16.61
CA HIS A 339 12.44 19.65 -17.41
C HIS A 339 11.82 19.28 -18.76
N PRO A 340 12.48 19.59 -19.90
CA PRO A 340 11.94 19.33 -21.23
C PRO A 340 11.54 17.87 -21.47
N GLU A 341 12.34 16.92 -20.96
CA GLU A 341 12.11 15.48 -21.11
C GLU A 341 10.82 15.07 -20.40
N ALA A 342 10.62 15.52 -19.16
CA ALA A 342 9.44 15.20 -18.38
C ALA A 342 8.17 15.89 -18.92
N ASP A 343 8.27 17.12 -19.44
CA ASP A 343 7.14 17.80 -20.09
C ASP A 343 6.75 17.13 -21.42
N ASP A 344 7.73 16.63 -22.20
CA ASP A 344 7.43 15.80 -23.36
C ASP A 344 6.68 14.52 -22.95
N ARG A 345 7.15 13.84 -21.89
CA ARG A 345 6.44 12.65 -21.36
C ARG A 345 5.02 12.98 -20.90
N TRP A 346 4.83 14.11 -20.21
CA TRP A 346 3.52 14.61 -19.81
C TRP A 346 2.57 14.80 -20.99
N LYS A 347 3.09 15.38 -22.07
CA LYS A 347 2.30 15.79 -23.24
C LYS A 347 2.08 14.67 -24.25
N ASN A 348 3.05 13.79 -24.45
CA ASN A 348 3.11 12.96 -25.65
C ASN A 348 3.21 11.46 -25.38
N THR A 349 3.71 11.04 -24.21
CA THR A 349 3.89 9.62 -23.92
C THR A 349 2.56 8.97 -23.54
N LYS A 350 2.23 7.89 -24.26
CA LYS A 350 1.05 7.08 -24.02
C LYS A 350 1.43 5.80 -23.32
N ASN A 351 0.59 5.35 -22.40
CA ASN A 351 0.66 3.99 -21.87
C ASN A 351 0.03 2.98 -22.86
N GLU A 352 0.00 1.69 -22.50
CA GLU A 352 -0.59 0.63 -23.33
C GLU A 352 -2.07 0.83 -23.66
N PHE A 353 -2.78 1.65 -22.87
CA PHE A 353 -4.19 1.98 -23.07
C PHE A 353 -4.38 3.24 -23.93
N GLY A 354 -3.29 3.82 -24.44
CA GLY A 354 -3.31 4.99 -25.31
C GLY A 354 -3.49 6.32 -24.58
N HIS A 355 -3.47 6.33 -23.24
CA HIS A 355 -3.68 7.52 -22.42
C HIS A 355 -2.35 8.17 -22.03
N ARG A 356 -2.33 9.50 -21.99
CA ARG A 356 -1.20 10.34 -21.57
C ARG A 356 -1.37 10.82 -20.11
N PRO A 357 -0.30 11.21 -19.40
CA PRO A 357 -0.43 11.78 -18.04
C PRO A 357 -1.42 12.94 -17.98
N LYS A 358 -1.34 13.89 -18.91
CA LYS A 358 -2.26 15.04 -18.94
C LYS A 358 -3.73 14.66 -19.11
N GLU A 359 -3.99 13.57 -19.85
CA GLU A 359 -5.35 13.09 -20.08
C GLU A 359 -5.92 12.40 -18.83
N LEU A 360 -5.07 11.79 -18.01
CA LEU A 360 -5.45 11.25 -16.71
C LEU A 360 -5.76 12.38 -15.73
N TRP A 361 -4.91 13.41 -15.68
CA TRP A 361 -5.12 14.58 -14.84
C TRP A 361 -6.39 15.36 -15.20
N LEU A 362 -6.65 15.57 -16.50
CA LEU A 362 -7.91 16.14 -16.98
C LEU A 362 -9.11 15.28 -16.56
N GLY A 363 -8.98 13.96 -16.65
CA GLY A 363 -9.98 13.02 -16.16
C GLY A 363 -10.23 13.16 -14.66
N ASP A 364 -9.21 13.51 -13.88
CA ASP A 364 -9.35 13.74 -12.45
C ASP A 364 -10.15 15.00 -12.11
N ILE A 365 -9.80 16.12 -12.71
CA ILE A 365 -10.47 17.39 -12.39
C ILE A 365 -11.87 17.52 -13.00
N THR A 366 -12.20 16.74 -14.03
CA THR A 366 -13.50 16.81 -14.72
C THR A 366 -14.51 15.77 -14.26
N VAL A 367 -14.07 14.68 -13.62
CA VAL A 367 -14.97 13.63 -13.16
C VAL A 367 -15.38 13.91 -11.72
N VAL A 368 -16.65 14.23 -11.55
CA VAL A 368 -17.25 14.42 -10.22
C VAL A 368 -17.62 13.05 -9.67
N GLU A 369 -17.07 12.72 -8.51
CA GLU A 369 -17.50 11.54 -7.77
C GLU A 369 -19.01 11.65 -7.50
N PRO A 370 -19.78 10.56 -7.65
CA PRO A 370 -21.14 10.54 -7.16
C PRO A 370 -21.11 10.81 -5.66
N GLY A 371 -21.35 12.07 -5.27
CA GLY A 371 -21.56 12.40 -3.87
C GLY A 371 -22.74 11.56 -3.39
N ILE A 372 -22.67 11.06 -2.15
CA ILE A 372 -23.89 10.76 -1.41
C ILE A 372 -24.64 12.10 -1.44
N ALA A 373 -25.69 12.20 -2.25
CA ALA A 373 -26.42 13.44 -2.43
C ALA A 373 -26.65 14.03 -1.03
N PRO A 374 -26.30 15.31 -0.79
CA PRO A 374 -26.51 15.90 0.53
C PRO A 374 -27.96 15.60 0.90
N GLN A 375 -28.15 14.79 1.94
CA GLN A 375 -29.50 14.42 2.36
C GLN A 375 -30.23 15.73 2.55
N ARG A 376 -31.32 15.93 1.78
CA ARG A 376 -32.12 17.15 1.90
C ARG A 376 -32.44 17.30 3.38
N ALA A 377 -32.10 18.45 3.95
CA ALA A 377 -32.37 18.77 5.34
C ALA A 377 -33.89 18.56 5.59
N GLY A 378 -34.25 17.41 6.18
CA GLY A 378 -35.65 17.00 6.37
C GLY A 378 -35.94 15.53 6.13
N GLU A 379 -35.18 14.82 5.29
CA GLU A 379 -35.42 13.39 5.05
C GLU A 379 -34.65 12.53 6.07
N ARG A 380 -35.32 12.15 7.17
CA ARG A 380 -34.78 11.13 8.08
C ARG A 380 -34.81 9.77 7.36
N PRO A 381 -33.66 9.11 7.14
CA PRO A 381 -33.67 7.74 6.66
C PRO A 381 -34.28 6.86 7.75
N ALA A 382 -35.20 5.96 7.36
CA ALA A 382 -35.55 4.81 8.17
C ALA A 382 -34.26 3.99 8.38
N ARG A 383 -33.59 4.20 9.52
CA ARG A 383 -32.45 3.40 9.94
C ARG A 383 -32.90 1.94 10.00
N ARG A 384 -32.55 1.15 8.98
CA ARG A 384 -32.41 -0.31 9.16
C ARG A 384 -31.24 -0.50 10.11
N ASN A 385 -31.59 -0.61 11.39
CA ASN A 385 -30.68 -0.85 12.50
C ASN A 385 -30.05 -2.24 12.38
N PHE A 386 -28.93 -2.36 11.68
CA PHE A 386 -28.08 -3.56 11.78
C PHE A 386 -27.23 -3.58 13.08
N VAL A 387 -27.07 -2.42 13.74
CA VAL A 387 -26.24 -2.28 14.95
C VAL A 387 -27.03 -2.48 16.26
N ALA A 388 -28.37 -2.42 16.23
CA ALA A 388 -29.19 -2.61 17.44
C ALA A 388 -29.41 -4.08 17.83
N ALA A 389 -29.32 -5.02 16.87
CA ALA A 389 -29.43 -6.45 17.15
C ALA A 389 -28.19 -7.00 17.88
N TYR A 390 -27.01 -6.39 17.66
CA TYR A 390 -25.78 -6.83 18.30
C TYR A 390 -25.65 -6.37 19.76
N ARG A 391 -26.25 -5.23 20.12
CA ARG A 391 -26.24 -4.71 21.50
C ARG A 391 -27.33 -5.32 22.39
N THR A 392 -28.52 -5.62 21.84
CA THR A 392 -29.62 -6.18 22.64
C THR A 392 -29.46 -7.67 22.99
N GLY A 393 -28.56 -8.40 22.30
CA GLY A 393 -28.22 -9.78 22.65
C GLY A 393 -27.30 -9.91 23.87
N ARG A 394 -26.44 -8.91 24.12
CA ARG A 394 -25.50 -8.92 25.25
C ARG A 394 -26.17 -8.62 26.59
N ASP A 395 -27.18 -7.75 26.58
CA ASP A 395 -27.90 -7.34 27.79
C ASP A 395 -28.97 -8.35 28.26
N LYS A 396 -29.24 -9.41 27.47
CA LYS A 396 -30.23 -10.45 27.82
C LYS A 396 -29.62 -11.79 28.25
N GLY A 397 -28.29 -11.90 28.37
CA GLY A 397 -27.65 -13.13 28.87
C GLY A 397 -27.87 -14.37 28.00
N ILE A 398 -28.18 -14.20 26.71
CA ILE A 398 -28.39 -15.33 25.80
C ILE A 398 -27.02 -15.72 25.23
N SER A 399 -26.45 -16.80 25.74
CA SER A 399 -25.33 -17.50 25.11
C SER A 399 -25.83 -18.17 23.83
N LEU A 400 -25.44 -17.66 22.67
CA LEU A 400 -25.67 -18.35 21.40
C LEU A 400 -24.46 -19.25 21.15
N THR A 401 -24.66 -20.55 21.29
CA THR A 401 -23.69 -21.55 20.81
C THR A 401 -23.63 -21.52 19.29
N HIS A 402 -22.45 -21.84 18.76
CA HIS A 402 -22.06 -21.79 17.35
C HIS A 402 -22.98 -22.58 16.38
N GLU A 403 -23.85 -23.46 16.90
CA GLU A 403 -24.81 -24.24 16.11
C GLU A 403 -26.05 -23.45 15.68
N ALA A 404 -26.50 -22.44 16.46
CA ALA A 404 -27.73 -21.70 16.14
C ALA A 404 -27.62 -20.76 14.92
N TRP A 405 -26.41 -20.60 14.38
CA TRP A 405 -26.15 -19.80 13.19
C TRP A 405 -26.39 -20.58 11.89
N TYR A 406 -26.23 -21.92 11.91
CA TYR A 406 -26.42 -22.76 10.73
C TYR A 406 -27.90 -23.06 10.44
N ASP A 407 -28.73 -23.24 11.48
CA ASP A 407 -30.14 -23.60 11.29
C ASP A 407 -31.01 -22.50 10.66
N ARG A 408 -30.53 -21.24 10.65
CA ARG A 408 -31.26 -20.12 9.99
C ARG A 408 -30.89 -19.91 8.53
N HIS A 409 -29.90 -20.62 8.01
CA HIS A 409 -29.44 -20.42 6.63
C HIS A 409 -30.23 -21.26 5.60
N ASP A 410 -30.96 -22.28 6.04
CA ASP A 410 -31.76 -23.17 5.16
C ASP A 410 -33.17 -22.64 4.85
N GLU A 411 -33.69 -21.66 5.60
CA GLU A 411 -35.02 -21.08 5.33
C GLU A 411 -35.03 -20.02 4.20
N TYR A 412 -33.86 -19.54 3.75
CA TYR A 412 -33.78 -18.48 2.72
C TYR A 412 -33.72 -18.98 1.27
N HIS A 413 -33.79 -20.29 1.01
CA HIS A 413 -33.78 -20.88 -0.34
C HIS A 413 -35.14 -21.39 -0.84
N LYS A 414 -36.24 -20.88 -0.29
CA LYS A 414 -37.59 -21.08 -0.85
C LYS A 414 -38.33 -19.77 -1.00
N PHE A 415 -37.96 -18.94 -1.98
CA PHE A 415 -38.85 -18.07 -2.77
C PHE A 415 -38.14 -17.56 -4.02
#